data_AF-A0A9W3CQS4-F1
#
_entry.id   AF-A0A9W3CQS4-F1
#
_cell.length_a   1.000
_cell.length_b   1.000
_cell.length_c   1.000
_cell.angle_alpha   90.00
_cell.angle_beta   90.00
_cell.angle_gamma   90.00
#
_symmetry.space_group_name_H-M   'P 1'
#
loop_
_entity.id
_entity.type
_entity.pdbx_description
1 polymer ?
#
loop_
_entity_poly.entity_id
_entity_poly.type
_entity_poly.pdbx_seq_one_letter_code
_entity_poly.pdbx_strand_id
1 'polypeptide(L)'
;MDLISELPEALLLNILSLLPAQDVASTMFLSKRWRFLWTSVPRLEYDDSYQGTEYRKFSRFVDRFLFLHESPVIETLHFKLGKTCGGEDIRVWIRAADKCCVRELIFEIDASSNDSPPIVLPSSLYTRCIMLVTLKLNKVILEDTSSSIAFPSLKTLSLVSVEYPGDEFVSSLLSSCHVLEDLHVEQCSSDNVTIFNVRVPSLKSLVLHALADDDDDDDEYGFVIDTPSLEWLDIVDYREGFCIIENGMPKIMTASFDVNYSHSGEIMRTITSVKRLDLCLSTSSKVPVLYLHAIVIRIPIATSLMVKSLVYMQNAYPSGSVFCCLAHLKICTCQTEWLELLMCMLRYSPKLQSLRLKQYHEIEACNPRPCWTEPNSVPDCLVSSLEALEWVGYEGTEEEKEVVAFILRSAKCLERVTIYSSSKDPCKKLELVKELSFLPRCSSSCNFLFD
;
A
#
# COMPACT_ATOMS: atom_id res chain seq x y z
N MET A 1 47.58 17.76 -1.37
CA MET A 1 47.36 16.64 -2.30
C MET A 1 45.87 16.34 -2.21
N ASP A 2 45.14 16.49 -3.31
CA ASP A 2 43.69 16.25 -3.32
C ASP A 2 43.46 14.73 -3.46
N LEU A 3 43.28 14.07 -2.32
CA LEU A 3 43.11 12.62 -2.21
C LEU A 3 41.86 12.13 -2.96
N ILE A 4 40.86 12.99 -3.14
CA ILE A 4 39.63 12.63 -3.86
C ILE A 4 39.92 12.58 -5.37
N SER A 5 40.68 13.55 -5.87
CA SER A 5 41.13 13.56 -7.28
C SER A 5 42.07 12.41 -7.65
N GLU A 6 42.53 11.59 -6.69
CA GLU A 6 43.33 10.38 -6.95
C GLU A 6 42.49 9.11 -7.12
N LEU A 7 41.20 9.14 -6.74
CA LEU A 7 40.31 7.99 -6.86
C LEU A 7 40.12 7.54 -8.32
N PRO A 8 39.89 6.24 -8.59
CA PRO A 8 39.45 5.76 -9.90
C PRO A 8 38.18 6.48 -10.39
N GLU A 9 38.08 6.69 -11.71
CA GLU A 9 36.96 7.40 -12.33
C GLU A 9 35.59 6.78 -11.95
N ALA A 10 35.49 5.45 -11.94
CA ALA A 10 34.28 4.76 -11.52
C ALA A 10 33.82 5.13 -10.09
N LEU A 11 34.76 5.35 -9.16
CA LEU A 11 34.43 5.80 -7.81
C LEU A 11 33.99 7.27 -7.80
N LEU A 12 34.60 8.11 -8.63
CA LEU A 12 34.18 9.50 -8.78
C LEU A 12 32.76 9.59 -9.35
N LEU A 13 32.42 8.78 -10.36
CA LEU A 13 31.06 8.71 -10.92
C LEU A 13 30.05 8.21 -9.87
N ASN A 14 30.43 7.24 -9.03
CA ASN A 14 29.60 6.79 -7.92
C ASN A 14 29.36 7.89 -6.88
N ILE A 15 30.39 8.68 -6.55
CA ILE A 15 30.25 9.82 -5.63
C ILE A 15 29.34 10.89 -6.24
N LEU A 16 29.54 11.23 -7.52
CA LEU A 16 28.72 12.21 -8.23
C LEU A 16 27.26 11.76 -8.37
N SER A 17 27.01 10.45 -8.49
CA SER A 17 25.66 9.87 -8.56
C SER A 17 24.84 10.03 -7.27
N LEU A 18 25.46 10.50 -6.18
CA LEU A 18 24.79 10.82 -4.92
C LEU A 18 24.40 12.30 -4.81
N LEU A 19 24.75 13.12 -5.80
CA LEU A 19 24.54 14.56 -5.78
C LEU A 19 23.44 14.97 -6.79
N PRO A 20 22.66 16.04 -6.52
CA PRO A 20 21.81 16.66 -7.52
C PRO A 20 22.61 17.11 -8.74
N ALA A 21 21.97 17.14 -9.92
CA ALA A 21 22.64 17.45 -11.18
C ALA A 21 23.31 18.83 -11.18
N GLN A 22 22.75 19.82 -10.46
CA GLN A 22 23.33 21.16 -10.31
C GLN A 22 24.68 21.12 -9.56
N ASP A 23 24.78 20.28 -8.53
CA ASP A 23 26.02 20.09 -7.76
C ASP A 23 27.03 19.28 -8.56
N VAL A 24 26.58 18.24 -9.28
CA VAL A 24 27.40 17.51 -10.25
C VAL A 24 28.00 18.46 -11.29
N ALA A 25 27.19 19.36 -11.86
CA ALA A 25 27.66 20.37 -12.79
C ALA A 25 28.71 21.29 -12.15
N SER A 26 28.48 21.71 -10.91
CA SER A 26 29.40 22.59 -10.16
C SER A 26 30.78 21.95 -9.95
N THR A 27 30.87 20.61 -9.90
CA THR A 27 32.17 19.93 -9.79
C THR A 27 33.09 20.15 -10.99
N MET A 28 32.55 20.56 -12.15
CA MET A 28 33.34 20.82 -13.36
C MET A 28 34.40 21.91 -13.17
N PHE A 29 34.22 22.77 -12.16
CA PHE A 29 35.12 23.89 -11.84
C PHE A 29 36.23 23.50 -10.85
N LEU A 30 36.18 22.31 -10.24
CA LEU A 30 37.18 21.87 -9.24
C LEU A 30 38.56 21.65 -9.86
N SER A 31 38.64 20.95 -10.98
CA SER A 31 39.90 20.75 -11.71
C SER A 31 39.68 20.26 -13.15
N LYS A 32 40.76 20.18 -13.94
CA LYS A 32 40.73 19.60 -15.29
C LYS A 32 40.19 18.16 -15.31
N ARG A 33 40.42 17.40 -14.23
CA ARG A 33 39.96 16.01 -14.11
C ARG A 33 38.43 15.94 -13.95
N TRP A 34 37.83 16.87 -13.23
CA TRP A 34 36.38 16.88 -12.96
C TRP A 34 35.56 17.51 -14.09
N ARG A 35 36.21 18.29 -14.97
CA ARG A 35 35.57 19.09 -16.01
C ARG A 35 34.53 18.35 -16.86
N PHE A 36 34.76 17.06 -17.12
CA PHE A 36 33.92 16.25 -18.02
C PHE A 36 33.26 15.04 -17.35
N LEU A 37 33.50 14.78 -16.06
CA LEU A 37 32.95 13.58 -15.40
C LEU A 37 31.42 13.55 -15.43
N TRP A 38 30.80 14.71 -15.35
CA TRP A 38 29.35 14.87 -15.39
C TRP A 38 28.69 14.32 -16.67
N THR A 39 29.40 14.23 -17.80
CA THR A 39 28.85 13.70 -19.07
C THR A 39 28.65 12.18 -19.05
N SER A 40 29.22 11.51 -18.04
CA SER A 40 29.22 10.05 -17.88
C SER A 40 28.56 9.60 -16.57
N VAL A 41 27.94 10.52 -15.82
CA VAL A 41 27.28 10.19 -14.55
C VAL A 41 26.02 9.35 -14.82
N PRO A 42 25.93 8.13 -14.27
CA PRO A 42 24.84 7.21 -14.61
C PRO A 42 23.50 7.54 -13.93
N ARG A 43 23.49 8.41 -12.90
CA ARG A 43 22.29 8.78 -12.15
C ARG A 43 22.18 10.30 -12.05
N LEU A 44 21.09 10.85 -12.56
CA LEU A 44 20.86 12.30 -12.58
C LEU A 44 19.52 12.61 -11.91
N GLU A 45 19.59 13.44 -10.88
CA GLU A 45 18.42 14.01 -10.22
C GLU A 45 18.35 15.51 -10.53
N TYR A 46 17.25 15.93 -11.12
CA TYR A 46 16.93 17.31 -11.41
C TYR A 46 15.81 17.77 -10.49
N ASP A 47 16.14 18.69 -9.59
CA ASP A 47 15.21 19.25 -8.61
C ASP A 47 14.98 20.75 -8.87
N ASP A 48 13.75 21.10 -9.25
CA ASP A 48 13.30 22.48 -9.51
C ASP A 48 12.94 23.25 -8.22
N SER A 49 12.79 22.55 -7.08
CA SER A 49 12.63 23.21 -5.77
C SER A 49 13.94 23.85 -5.29
N TYR A 50 15.07 23.50 -5.94
CA TYR A 50 16.40 23.94 -5.57
C TYR A 50 16.61 25.45 -5.85
N GLN A 51 16.90 26.20 -4.78
CA GLN A 51 17.39 27.60 -4.79
C GLN A 51 16.45 28.71 -5.33
N GLY A 52 15.14 28.50 -5.40
CA GLY A 52 14.20 29.57 -5.81
C GLY A 52 14.55 30.19 -7.17
N THR A 53 15.21 29.41 -8.03
CA THR A 53 15.61 29.84 -9.36
C THR A 53 14.38 29.95 -10.24
N GLU A 54 14.36 30.95 -11.12
CA GLU A 54 13.36 31.06 -12.18
C GLU A 54 13.35 29.75 -13.00
N TYR A 55 12.19 29.08 -13.09
CA TYR A 55 11.98 27.80 -13.79
C TYR A 55 12.67 27.75 -15.16
N ARG A 56 12.62 28.84 -15.93
CA ARG A 56 13.27 28.93 -17.24
C ARG A 56 14.79 28.71 -17.20
N LYS A 57 15.47 29.09 -16.11
CA LYS A 57 16.90 28.82 -15.93
C LYS A 57 17.14 27.35 -15.63
N PHE A 58 16.27 26.75 -14.82
CA PHE A 58 16.27 25.33 -14.53
C PHE A 58 16.06 24.51 -15.82
N SER A 59 14.98 24.75 -16.56
CA SER A 59 14.69 23.99 -17.78
C SER A 59 15.82 24.07 -18.81
N ARG A 60 16.38 25.26 -19.03
CA ARG A 60 17.56 25.45 -19.90
C ARG A 60 18.81 24.72 -19.42
N PHE A 61 18.99 24.60 -18.10
CA PHE A 61 20.07 23.81 -17.54
C PHE A 61 19.86 22.32 -17.84
N VAL A 62 18.67 21.79 -17.55
CA VAL A 62 18.30 20.39 -17.82
C VAL A 62 18.49 20.06 -19.30
N ASP A 63 17.92 20.86 -20.19
CA ASP A 63 18.03 20.68 -21.65
C ASP A 63 19.48 20.55 -22.09
N ARG A 64 20.32 21.50 -21.65
CA ARG A 64 21.72 21.53 -22.04
C ARG A 64 22.50 20.37 -21.46
N PHE A 65 22.22 20.01 -20.21
CA PHE A 65 22.91 18.93 -19.51
C PHE A 65 22.58 17.57 -20.14
N LEU A 66 21.30 17.29 -20.40
CA LEU A 66 20.84 16.08 -21.07
C LEU A 66 21.33 16.01 -22.52
N PHE A 67 21.31 17.14 -23.25
CA PHE A 67 21.79 17.19 -24.64
C PHE A 67 23.27 16.81 -24.77
N LEU A 68 24.09 17.33 -23.85
CA LEU A 68 25.54 17.12 -23.80
C LEU A 68 25.95 15.85 -23.07
N HIS A 69 25.01 15.11 -22.49
CA HIS A 69 25.30 13.84 -21.85
C HIS A 69 25.77 12.82 -22.90
N GLU A 70 26.89 12.16 -22.62
CA GLU A 70 27.58 11.27 -23.57
C GLU A 70 27.38 9.80 -23.25
N SER A 71 26.88 9.46 -22.05
CA SER A 71 26.60 8.07 -21.70
C SER A 71 25.54 7.47 -22.63
N PRO A 72 25.79 6.30 -23.24
CA PRO A 72 24.81 5.61 -24.06
C PRO A 72 23.66 5.02 -23.22
N VAL A 73 23.87 4.84 -21.92
CA VAL A 73 22.88 4.31 -20.97
C VAL A 73 22.89 5.18 -19.71
N ILE A 74 21.72 5.69 -19.33
CA ILE A 74 21.50 6.30 -18.03
C ILE A 74 20.75 5.31 -17.15
N GLU A 75 21.31 5.02 -15.97
CA GLU A 75 20.69 4.10 -15.01
C GLU A 75 19.44 4.71 -14.40
N THR A 76 19.51 5.98 -13.96
CA THR A 76 18.36 6.67 -13.34
C THR A 76 18.27 8.12 -13.81
N LEU A 77 17.10 8.53 -14.30
CA LEU A 77 16.68 9.91 -14.50
C LEU A 77 15.54 10.23 -13.55
N HIS A 78 15.77 11.16 -12.63
CA HIS A 78 14.79 11.60 -11.65
C HIS A 78 14.48 13.09 -11.85
N PHE A 79 13.22 13.41 -12.08
CA PHE A 79 12.73 14.77 -12.19
C PHE A 79 11.80 15.07 -11.00
N LYS A 80 12.26 15.94 -10.10
CA LYS A 80 11.46 16.57 -9.05
C LYS A 80 11.08 17.96 -9.53
N LEU A 81 9.83 18.13 -9.93
CA LEU A 81 9.41 19.31 -10.68
C LEU A 81 8.35 20.07 -9.89
N GLY A 82 8.48 21.40 -9.93
CA GLY A 82 7.41 22.28 -9.50
C GLY A 82 6.33 22.43 -10.57
N LYS A 83 5.25 23.11 -10.17
CA LYS A 83 4.06 23.38 -11.00
C LYS A 83 4.30 24.28 -12.23
N THR A 84 5.47 24.90 -12.35
CA THR A 84 5.82 25.76 -13.49
C THR A 84 6.35 25.00 -14.71
N CYS A 85 6.38 23.67 -14.66
CA CYS A 85 6.92 22.84 -15.73
C CYS A 85 6.11 22.94 -17.02
N GLY A 86 6.77 23.33 -18.11
CA GLY A 86 6.16 23.39 -19.44
C GLY A 86 6.11 22.01 -20.10
N GLY A 87 5.00 21.68 -20.77
CA GLY A 87 4.86 20.41 -21.51
C GLY A 87 5.88 20.23 -22.64
N GLU A 88 6.36 21.34 -23.25
CA GLU A 88 7.43 21.29 -24.26
C GLU A 88 8.76 20.83 -23.68
N ASP A 89 9.08 21.22 -22.44
CA ASP A 89 10.33 20.82 -21.78
C ASP A 89 10.33 19.30 -21.53
N ILE A 90 9.20 18.76 -21.04
CA ILE A 90 9.01 17.30 -20.88
C ILE A 90 9.22 16.55 -22.20
N ARG A 91 8.68 17.04 -23.32
CA ARG A 91 8.89 16.42 -24.64
C ARG A 91 10.36 16.36 -25.02
N VAL A 92 11.15 17.39 -24.68
CA VAL A 92 12.60 17.39 -24.91
C VAL A 92 13.30 16.38 -24.01
N TRP A 93 12.94 16.32 -22.73
CA TRP A 93 13.58 15.42 -21.75
C TRP A 93 13.28 13.95 -22.04
N ILE A 94 12.06 13.61 -22.45
CA ILE A 94 11.71 12.24 -22.87
C ILE A 94 12.50 11.82 -24.12
N ARG A 95 12.75 12.72 -25.08
CA ARG A 95 13.62 12.41 -26.23
C ARG A 95 15.07 12.15 -25.80
N ALA A 96 15.56 12.86 -24.78
CA ALA A 96 16.88 12.61 -24.24
C ALA A 96 16.95 11.28 -23.47
N ALA A 97 15.90 10.95 -22.72
CA ALA A 97 15.76 9.67 -22.02
C ALA A 97 15.79 8.48 -22.99
N ASP A 98 15.07 8.59 -24.12
CA ASP A 98 15.11 7.62 -25.23
C ASP A 98 16.53 7.52 -25.84
N LYS A 99 17.14 8.67 -26.19
CA LYS A 99 18.52 8.72 -26.73
C LYS A 99 19.52 7.99 -25.84
N CYS A 100 19.37 8.11 -24.52
CA CYS A 100 20.31 7.54 -23.55
C CYS A 100 19.81 6.24 -22.93
N CYS A 101 18.86 5.54 -23.57
CA CYS A 101 18.40 4.21 -23.18
C CYS A 101 18.13 4.08 -21.67
N VAL A 102 17.38 5.03 -21.11
CA VAL A 102 17.17 5.12 -19.66
C VAL A 102 16.58 3.82 -19.07
N ARG A 103 17.07 3.40 -17.90
CA ARG A 103 16.57 2.20 -17.21
C ARG A 103 15.55 2.51 -16.12
N GLU A 104 15.73 3.58 -15.37
CA GLU A 104 14.78 4.07 -14.37
C GLU A 104 14.41 5.52 -14.65
N LEU A 105 13.12 5.79 -14.77
CA LEU A 105 12.59 7.14 -14.98
C LEU A 105 11.54 7.46 -13.92
N ILE A 106 11.75 8.58 -13.23
CA ILE A 106 10.92 9.02 -12.10
C ILE A 106 10.49 10.47 -12.35
N PHE A 107 9.18 10.71 -12.28
CA PHE A 107 8.58 12.04 -12.22
C PHE A 107 7.86 12.22 -10.88
N GLU A 108 8.31 13.19 -10.10
CA GLU A 108 7.72 13.60 -8.84
C GLU A 108 7.30 15.07 -8.94
N ILE A 109 6.00 15.34 -8.86
CA ILE A 109 5.44 16.69 -9.03
C ILE A 109 4.96 17.22 -7.68
N ASP A 110 5.50 18.37 -7.24
CA ASP A 110 5.03 19.04 -6.01
C ASP A 110 3.65 19.67 -6.23
N ALA A 111 2.71 19.39 -5.31
CA ALA A 111 1.29 19.70 -5.45
C ALA A 111 0.78 20.83 -4.55
N SER A 112 1.66 21.61 -3.91
CA SER A 112 1.33 22.59 -2.85
C SER A 112 0.31 23.73 -3.15
N SER A 113 -0.29 23.82 -4.35
CA SER A 113 -1.32 24.82 -4.70
C SER A 113 -2.16 24.42 -5.93
N ASN A 114 -3.50 24.43 -5.86
CA ASN A 114 -4.39 23.90 -6.92
C ASN A 114 -4.49 24.74 -8.22
N ASP A 115 -3.77 25.86 -8.34
CA ASP A 115 -4.02 26.87 -9.41
C ASP A 115 -3.19 26.71 -10.70
N SER A 116 -2.36 25.67 -10.84
CA SER A 116 -1.47 25.50 -12.01
C SER A 116 -1.94 24.42 -12.98
N PRO A 117 -1.66 24.53 -14.29
CA PRO A 117 -1.98 23.48 -15.24
C PRO A 117 -1.22 22.18 -14.91
N PRO A 118 -1.85 21.02 -15.10
CA PRO A 118 -1.24 19.73 -14.83
C PRO A 118 -0.13 19.40 -15.84
N ILE A 119 0.83 18.56 -15.45
CA ILE A 119 1.95 18.15 -16.30
C ILE A 119 1.54 16.98 -17.18
N VAL A 120 1.55 17.21 -18.50
CA VAL A 120 1.20 16.20 -19.50
C VAL A 120 2.44 15.48 -19.99
N LEU A 121 2.49 14.15 -19.83
CA LEU A 121 3.54 13.30 -20.35
C LEU A 121 3.21 12.86 -21.79
N PRO A 122 4.15 13.02 -22.74
CA PRO A 122 3.92 12.72 -24.13
C PRO A 122 3.94 11.23 -24.43
N SER A 123 3.26 10.82 -25.50
CA SER A 123 3.21 9.41 -25.92
C SER A 123 4.55 8.78 -26.28
N SER A 124 5.56 9.61 -26.59
CA SER A 124 6.94 9.14 -26.78
C SER A 124 7.51 8.39 -25.57
N LEU A 125 7.01 8.66 -24.36
CA LEU A 125 7.41 7.94 -23.15
C LEU A 125 7.14 6.44 -23.31
N TYR A 126 5.89 6.11 -23.63
CA TYR A 126 5.41 4.73 -23.66
C TYR A 126 5.44 4.09 -25.05
N THR A 127 5.93 4.79 -26.08
CA THR A 127 6.14 4.26 -27.44
C THR A 127 7.62 4.10 -27.81
N ARG A 128 8.55 4.81 -27.14
CA ARG A 128 9.98 4.83 -27.50
C ARG A 128 10.93 4.39 -26.40
N CYS A 129 10.62 4.61 -25.13
CA CYS A 129 11.52 4.29 -24.02
C CYS A 129 11.51 2.78 -23.68
N ILE A 130 11.86 1.93 -24.66
CA ILE A 130 11.75 0.47 -24.59
C ILE A 130 12.72 -0.21 -23.60
N MET A 131 13.76 0.51 -23.18
CA MET A 131 14.78 0.03 -22.22
C MET A 131 14.40 0.26 -20.76
N LEU A 132 13.26 0.91 -20.51
CA LEU A 132 12.77 1.16 -19.16
C LEU A 132 12.52 -0.16 -18.42
N VAL A 133 13.09 -0.22 -17.22
CA VAL A 133 12.92 -1.28 -16.23
C VAL A 133 12.03 -0.81 -15.09
N THR A 134 12.17 0.47 -14.71
CA THR A 134 11.38 1.11 -13.66
C THR A 134 10.78 2.41 -14.17
N LEU A 135 9.47 2.58 -14.00
CA LEU A 135 8.76 3.82 -14.30
C LEU A 135 7.95 4.24 -13.07
N LYS A 136 8.18 5.46 -12.58
CA LYS A 136 7.43 6.02 -11.45
C LYS A 136 6.87 7.37 -11.83
N LEU A 137 5.56 7.48 -11.78
CA LEU A 137 4.79 8.66 -12.16
C LEU A 137 3.99 9.12 -10.96
N ASN A 138 4.03 10.42 -10.67
CA ASN A 138 3.29 11.05 -9.59
C ASN A 138 2.65 12.35 -10.12
N LYS A 139 1.32 12.49 -10.04
CA LYS A 139 0.57 13.72 -10.39
C LYS A 139 0.83 14.21 -11.81
N VAL A 140 0.64 13.32 -12.77
CA VAL A 140 0.81 13.59 -14.20
C VAL A 140 -0.41 13.15 -14.99
N ILE A 141 -0.59 13.76 -16.16
CA ILE A 141 -1.57 13.33 -17.16
C ILE A 141 -0.86 12.60 -18.27
N LEU A 142 -1.36 11.44 -18.66
CA LEU A 142 -0.87 10.73 -19.85
C LEU A 142 -1.60 11.25 -21.10
N GLU A 143 -0.84 11.73 -22.08
CA GLU A 143 -1.40 12.17 -23.36
C GLU A 143 -2.11 11.01 -24.07
N ASP A 144 -3.33 11.23 -24.59
CA ASP A 144 -4.01 10.24 -25.43
C ASP A 144 -3.42 10.26 -26.83
N THR A 145 -2.84 9.13 -27.23
CA THR A 145 -2.61 8.85 -28.63
C THR A 145 -2.95 7.39 -28.83
N SER A 146 -3.74 7.07 -29.85
CA SER A 146 -4.12 5.69 -30.24
C SER A 146 -2.93 4.84 -30.74
N SER A 147 -1.72 5.10 -30.22
CA SER A 147 -0.44 4.51 -30.54
C SER A 147 -0.23 3.19 -29.80
N SER A 148 0.58 2.30 -30.36
CA SER A 148 0.97 1.05 -29.70
C SER A 148 1.88 1.33 -28.50
N ILE A 149 1.42 1.02 -27.30
CA ILE A 149 2.22 1.07 -26.08
C ILE A 149 3.27 -0.06 -26.10
N ALA A 150 4.48 0.21 -25.62
CA ALA A 150 5.58 -0.75 -25.61
C ALA A 150 6.48 -0.63 -24.38
N PHE A 151 6.38 -1.61 -23.48
CA PHE A 151 7.21 -1.72 -22.27
C PHE A 151 7.79 -3.14 -22.10
N PRO A 152 8.66 -3.60 -23.01
CA PRO A 152 9.12 -4.99 -23.05
C PRO A 152 10.01 -5.39 -21.86
N SER A 153 10.64 -4.41 -21.20
CA SER A 153 11.61 -4.64 -20.11
C SER A 153 11.12 -4.17 -18.74
N LEU A 154 9.90 -3.62 -18.66
CA LEU A 154 9.41 -2.94 -17.46
C LEU A 154 9.04 -3.96 -16.38
N LYS A 155 9.74 -3.88 -15.24
CA LYS A 155 9.57 -4.75 -14.07
C LYS A 155 8.85 -4.06 -12.94
N THR A 156 9.00 -2.74 -12.81
CA THR A 156 8.41 -1.96 -11.73
C THR A 156 7.67 -0.75 -12.29
N LEU A 157 6.40 -0.61 -11.93
CA LEU A 157 5.55 0.49 -12.32
C LEU A 157 4.88 1.11 -11.08
N SER A 158 5.04 2.42 -10.90
CA SER A 158 4.36 3.19 -9.86
C SER A 158 3.54 4.30 -10.51
N LEU A 159 2.25 4.35 -10.18
CA LEU A 159 1.26 5.28 -10.72
C LEU A 159 0.54 5.94 -9.54
N VAL A 160 0.96 7.15 -9.18
CA VAL A 160 0.41 7.90 -8.03
C VAL A 160 -0.32 9.13 -8.56
N SER A 161 -1.62 9.24 -8.32
CA SER A 161 -2.47 10.35 -8.77
C SER A 161 -2.32 10.62 -10.29
N VAL A 162 -2.43 9.59 -11.12
CA VAL A 162 -2.21 9.70 -12.57
C VAL A 162 -3.56 9.82 -13.26
N GLU A 163 -3.71 10.82 -14.14
CA GLU A 163 -4.85 10.90 -15.04
C GLU A 163 -4.54 10.20 -16.37
N TYR A 164 -5.50 9.43 -16.85
CA TYR A 164 -5.36 8.62 -18.05
C TYR A 164 -6.23 9.17 -19.19
N PRO A 165 -5.96 8.80 -20.44
CA PRO A 165 -6.90 9.04 -21.55
C PRO A 165 -8.31 8.45 -21.33
N GLY A 166 -8.39 7.36 -20.55
CA GLY A 166 -9.63 6.66 -20.19
C GLY A 166 -9.34 5.24 -19.68
N ASP A 167 -10.36 4.54 -19.21
CA ASP A 167 -10.25 3.21 -18.58
C ASP A 167 -9.58 2.16 -19.48
N GLU A 168 -9.89 2.16 -20.77
CA GLU A 168 -9.30 1.23 -21.76
C GLU A 168 -7.78 1.41 -21.89
N PHE A 169 -7.28 2.63 -21.65
CA PHE A 169 -5.84 2.93 -21.74
C PHE A 169 -5.05 2.19 -20.65
N VAL A 170 -5.58 2.12 -19.42
CA VAL A 170 -4.94 1.37 -18.32
C VAL A 170 -4.77 -0.10 -18.68
N SER A 171 -5.81 -0.70 -19.26
CA SER A 171 -5.77 -2.10 -19.72
C SER A 171 -4.72 -2.31 -20.84
N SER A 172 -4.65 -1.37 -21.80
CA SER A 172 -3.64 -1.38 -22.86
C SER A 172 -2.21 -1.21 -22.31
N LEU A 173 -2.04 -0.31 -21.34
CA LEU A 173 -0.76 -0.04 -20.68
C LEU A 173 -0.25 -1.29 -19.95
N LEU A 174 -1.07 -1.88 -19.09
CA LEU A 174 -0.68 -3.05 -18.29
C LEU A 174 -0.47 -4.30 -19.14
N SER A 175 -1.31 -4.52 -20.16
CA SER A 175 -1.13 -5.66 -21.08
C SER A 175 0.15 -5.57 -21.91
N SER A 176 0.71 -4.36 -22.09
CA SER A 176 1.98 -4.11 -22.78
C SER A 176 3.23 -4.33 -21.90
N CYS A 177 3.04 -4.58 -20.60
CA CYS A 177 4.11 -4.78 -19.61
C CYS A 177 4.28 -6.28 -19.26
N HIS A 178 4.73 -7.10 -20.22
CA HIS A 178 4.72 -8.57 -20.09
C HIS A 178 5.66 -9.17 -19.02
N VAL A 179 6.62 -8.39 -18.52
CA VAL A 179 7.59 -8.83 -17.49
C VAL A 179 7.44 -8.06 -16.18
N LEU A 180 6.31 -7.36 -15.99
CA LEU A 180 6.04 -6.56 -14.80
C LEU A 180 5.94 -7.46 -13.57
N GLU A 181 6.74 -7.16 -12.54
CA GLU A 181 6.81 -7.91 -11.28
C GLU A 181 6.19 -7.11 -10.12
N ASP A 182 6.32 -5.77 -10.13
CA ASP A 182 5.86 -4.88 -9.07
C ASP A 182 4.98 -3.75 -9.64
N LEU A 183 3.76 -3.62 -9.12
CA LEU A 183 2.82 -2.55 -9.47
C LEU A 183 2.36 -1.83 -8.20
N HIS A 184 2.52 -0.51 -8.19
CA HIS A 184 1.97 0.37 -7.16
C HIS A 184 1.05 1.38 -7.81
N VAL A 185 -0.19 1.44 -7.34
CA VAL A 185 -1.20 2.39 -7.78
C VAL A 185 -1.77 3.09 -6.55
N GLU A 186 -1.78 4.42 -6.58
CA GLU A 186 -2.44 5.26 -5.58
C GLU A 186 -3.36 6.22 -6.33
N GLN A 187 -4.67 6.07 -6.14
CA GLN A 187 -5.69 6.89 -6.77
C GLN A 187 -6.12 8.05 -5.88
N CYS A 188 -6.19 9.25 -6.46
CA CYS A 188 -6.70 10.46 -5.81
C CYS A 188 -8.06 10.88 -6.38
N SER A 189 -8.74 11.83 -5.75
CA SER A 189 -10.11 12.26 -6.13
C SER A 189 -10.20 12.79 -7.56
N SER A 190 -9.09 13.32 -8.08
CA SER A 190 -8.94 13.76 -9.46
C SER A 190 -8.75 12.65 -10.49
N ASP A 191 -8.58 11.39 -10.08
CA ASP A 191 -8.34 10.29 -11.02
C ASP A 191 -9.62 9.98 -11.80
N ASN A 192 -9.47 9.85 -13.12
CA ASN A 192 -10.59 9.68 -14.04
C ASN A 192 -10.89 8.21 -14.39
N VAL A 193 -10.27 7.26 -13.68
CA VAL A 193 -10.47 5.81 -13.89
C VAL A 193 -11.37 5.25 -12.80
N THR A 194 -12.55 4.81 -13.21
CA THR A 194 -13.56 4.24 -12.31
C THR A 194 -13.20 2.81 -11.91
N ILE A 195 -12.90 1.96 -12.90
CA ILE A 195 -12.56 0.56 -12.71
C ILE A 195 -11.10 0.31 -13.09
N PHE A 196 -10.25 0.07 -12.09
CA PHE A 196 -8.85 -0.21 -12.32
C PHE A 196 -8.62 -1.72 -12.52
N ASN A 197 -8.34 -2.12 -13.76
CA ASN A 197 -8.28 -3.52 -14.17
C ASN A 197 -6.84 -4.05 -14.28
N VAL A 198 -6.44 -4.90 -13.34
CA VAL A 198 -5.10 -5.48 -13.24
C VAL A 198 -5.10 -6.92 -13.75
N ARG A 199 -4.74 -7.12 -15.03
CA ARG A 199 -4.53 -8.45 -15.63
C ARG A 199 -3.10 -8.63 -16.12
N VAL A 200 -2.22 -8.98 -15.18
CA VAL A 200 -0.77 -9.08 -15.42
C VAL A 200 -0.24 -10.43 -14.90
N PRO A 201 -0.07 -11.45 -15.76
CA PRO A 201 0.31 -12.79 -15.32
C PRO A 201 1.69 -12.91 -14.67
N SER A 202 2.60 -11.96 -14.93
CA SER A 202 3.95 -11.91 -14.38
C SER A 202 4.04 -11.26 -13.00
N LEU A 203 2.96 -10.59 -12.55
CA LEU A 203 2.98 -9.74 -11.37
C LEU A 203 3.17 -10.56 -10.09
N LYS A 204 4.04 -10.08 -9.20
CA LYS A 204 4.37 -10.69 -7.92
C LYS A 204 3.94 -9.83 -6.73
N SER A 205 4.00 -8.51 -6.88
CA SER A 205 3.65 -7.52 -5.86
C SER A 205 2.66 -6.49 -6.39
N LEU A 206 1.56 -6.29 -5.67
CA LEU A 206 0.51 -5.33 -6.03
C LEU A 206 0.12 -4.48 -4.82
N VAL A 207 0.27 -3.16 -4.94
CA VAL A 207 -0.23 -2.14 -4.01
C VAL A 207 -1.35 -1.37 -4.71
N LEU A 208 -2.54 -1.31 -4.12
CA LEU A 208 -3.68 -0.55 -4.60
C LEU A 208 -4.23 0.33 -3.48
N HIS A 209 -3.98 1.64 -3.54
CA HIS A 209 -4.48 2.60 -2.56
C HIS A 209 -5.50 3.52 -3.22
N ALA A 210 -6.69 3.65 -2.64
CA ALA A 210 -7.74 4.57 -3.04
C ALA A 210 -8.20 5.35 -1.80
N LEU A 211 -7.74 6.59 -1.69
CA LEU A 211 -8.06 7.46 -0.56
C LEU A 211 -9.31 8.27 -0.89
N ALA A 212 -10.27 8.28 0.03
CA ALA A 212 -11.49 9.07 -0.09
C ALA A 212 -11.23 10.52 0.32
N ASP A 213 -11.76 11.46 -0.46
CA ASP A 213 -11.98 12.87 -0.06
C ASP A 213 -13.48 13.09 0.16
N ASP A 214 -13.87 14.19 0.81
CA ASP A 214 -15.24 14.53 1.24
C ASP A 214 -16.30 14.63 0.11
N ASP A 215 -15.94 14.40 -1.14
CA ASP A 215 -16.82 14.55 -2.31
C ASP A 215 -17.52 13.22 -2.64
N ASP A 216 -18.82 13.16 -2.33
CA ASP A 216 -19.77 12.10 -2.67
C ASP A 216 -20.03 12.08 -4.19
N ASP A 217 -19.21 11.37 -4.97
CA ASP A 217 -19.59 10.99 -6.34
C ASP A 217 -20.20 9.58 -6.35
N ASP A 218 -21.40 9.47 -6.92
CA ASP A 218 -22.25 8.27 -7.07
C ASP A 218 -21.69 7.23 -8.08
N ASP A 219 -20.46 7.38 -8.55
CA ASP A 219 -19.89 6.51 -9.58
C ASP A 219 -19.43 5.15 -9.00
N GLU A 220 -19.66 4.08 -9.77
CA GLU A 220 -19.25 2.73 -9.37
C GLU A 220 -17.73 2.55 -9.59
N TYR A 221 -16.93 2.77 -8.56
CA TYR A 221 -15.48 2.56 -8.58
C TYR A 221 -15.07 1.19 -8.01
N GLY A 222 -13.97 0.64 -8.52
CA GLY A 222 -13.44 -0.60 -7.98
C GLY A 222 -12.22 -1.18 -8.68
N PHE A 223 -11.74 -2.29 -8.12
CA PHE A 223 -10.60 -3.04 -8.61
C PHE A 223 -11.02 -4.38 -9.18
N VAL A 224 -10.49 -4.74 -10.35
CA VAL A 224 -10.60 -6.09 -10.91
C VAL A 224 -9.20 -6.67 -11.04
N ILE A 225 -8.93 -7.80 -10.40
CA ILE A 225 -7.59 -8.38 -10.30
C ILE A 225 -7.59 -9.81 -10.84
N ASP A 226 -6.79 -10.07 -11.87
CA ASP A 226 -6.48 -11.40 -12.40
C ASP A 226 -4.96 -11.54 -12.57
N THR A 227 -4.29 -11.95 -11.49
CA THR A 227 -2.82 -12.03 -11.42
C THR A 227 -2.37 -13.34 -10.76
N PRO A 228 -2.34 -14.47 -11.51
CA PRO A 228 -2.13 -15.81 -10.93
C PRO A 228 -0.73 -16.04 -10.31
N SER A 229 0.23 -15.14 -10.57
CA SER A 229 1.58 -15.21 -9.99
C SER A 229 1.76 -14.36 -8.74
N LEU A 230 0.72 -13.67 -8.27
CA LEU A 230 0.82 -12.71 -7.18
C LEU A 230 1.21 -13.39 -5.85
N GLU A 231 2.22 -12.83 -5.18
CA GLU A 231 2.77 -13.32 -3.91
C GLU A 231 2.45 -12.35 -2.75
N TRP A 232 2.35 -11.06 -3.05
CA TRP A 232 2.09 -9.99 -2.10
C TRP A 232 1.00 -9.04 -2.62
N LEU A 233 0.01 -8.74 -1.78
CA LEU A 233 -1.09 -7.83 -2.07
C LEU A 233 -1.32 -6.88 -0.91
N ASP A 234 -1.48 -5.60 -1.20
CA ASP A 234 -1.91 -4.58 -0.25
C ASP A 234 -3.00 -3.73 -0.89
N ILE A 235 -4.17 -3.66 -0.25
CA ILE A 235 -5.28 -2.84 -0.68
C ILE A 235 -5.69 -1.94 0.47
N VAL A 236 -5.69 -0.64 0.22
CA VAL A 236 -6.23 0.38 1.11
C VAL A 236 -7.30 1.12 0.34
N ASP A 237 -8.57 1.03 0.74
CA ASP A 237 -9.67 1.64 0.00
C ASP A 237 -10.80 2.13 0.92
N TYR A 238 -10.98 3.44 0.94
CA TYR A 238 -12.00 4.10 1.75
C TYR A 238 -13.16 4.67 0.93
N ARG A 239 -13.20 4.43 -0.38
CA ARG A 239 -14.23 5.00 -1.26
C ARG A 239 -15.56 4.26 -1.23
N GLU A 240 -15.68 3.12 -0.54
CA GLU A 240 -16.89 2.26 -0.54
C GLU A 240 -17.14 1.52 -1.87
N GLY A 241 -16.10 1.31 -2.68
CA GLY A 241 -16.17 0.62 -3.98
C GLY A 241 -16.30 -0.90 -3.90
N PHE A 242 -15.91 -1.56 -4.99
CA PHE A 242 -15.80 -3.02 -5.04
C PHE A 242 -14.37 -3.50 -5.34
N CYS A 243 -14.07 -4.73 -4.96
CA CYS A 243 -12.85 -5.42 -5.38
C CYS A 243 -13.20 -6.86 -5.78
N ILE A 244 -12.95 -7.20 -7.04
CA ILE A 244 -13.18 -8.52 -7.62
C ILE A 244 -11.83 -9.16 -7.91
N ILE A 245 -11.63 -10.35 -7.36
CA ILE A 245 -10.48 -11.20 -7.67
C ILE A 245 -10.97 -12.34 -8.57
N GLU A 246 -10.54 -12.31 -9.83
CA GLU A 246 -10.85 -13.34 -10.83
C GLU A 246 -9.90 -14.53 -10.69
N ASN A 247 -10.39 -15.74 -11.03
CA ASN A 247 -9.61 -16.99 -11.12
C ASN A 247 -8.83 -17.42 -9.85
N GLY A 248 -9.00 -16.70 -8.73
CA GLY A 248 -8.27 -16.92 -7.48
C GLY A 248 -6.80 -16.55 -7.58
N MET A 249 -6.12 -16.46 -6.42
CA MET A 249 -4.69 -16.12 -6.36
C MET A 249 -3.93 -17.19 -5.56
N PRO A 250 -3.66 -18.36 -6.15
CA PRO A 250 -3.18 -19.53 -5.40
C PRO A 250 -1.77 -19.37 -4.82
N LYS A 251 -0.99 -18.40 -5.32
CA LYS A 251 0.38 -18.13 -4.88
C LYS A 251 0.48 -17.03 -3.83
N ILE A 252 -0.63 -16.39 -3.45
CA ILE A 252 -0.58 -15.29 -2.49
C ILE A 252 -0.10 -15.79 -1.14
N MET A 253 0.95 -15.15 -0.62
CA MET A 253 1.62 -15.52 0.62
C MET A 253 1.33 -14.51 1.73
N THR A 254 1.28 -13.23 1.36
CA THR A 254 1.02 -12.11 2.26
C THR A 254 -0.05 -11.23 1.65
N ALA A 255 -1.06 -10.88 2.44
CA ALA A 255 -2.08 -9.93 2.03
C ALA A 255 -2.39 -8.93 3.14
N SER A 256 -2.70 -7.70 2.76
CA SER A 256 -3.11 -6.60 3.64
C SER A 256 -4.34 -5.95 3.04
N PHE A 257 -5.39 -5.80 3.86
CA PHE A 257 -6.64 -5.17 3.46
C PHE A 257 -7.04 -4.16 4.50
N ASP A 258 -7.10 -2.90 4.11
CA ASP A 258 -7.65 -1.80 4.86
C ASP A 258 -8.79 -1.17 4.06
N VAL A 259 -9.97 -1.78 4.14
CA VAL A 259 -11.06 -1.49 3.20
C VAL A 259 -12.42 -1.32 3.88
N ASN A 260 -13.26 -0.49 3.29
CA ASN A 260 -14.65 -0.26 3.70
C ASN A 260 -15.67 -0.92 2.75
N TYR A 261 -15.43 -2.17 2.34
CA TYR A 261 -16.31 -2.87 1.39
C TYR A 261 -17.47 -3.61 2.07
N SER A 262 -18.68 -3.37 1.57
CA SER A 262 -19.90 -4.10 1.98
C SER A 262 -19.84 -5.61 1.68
N HIS A 263 -19.00 -6.04 0.72
CA HIS A 263 -18.85 -7.42 0.24
C HIS A 263 -17.47 -8.06 0.47
N SER A 264 -16.70 -7.58 1.46
CA SER A 264 -15.34 -8.07 1.78
C SER A 264 -15.23 -9.60 2.00
N GLY A 265 -16.34 -10.29 2.27
CA GLY A 265 -16.39 -11.74 2.39
C GLY A 265 -16.02 -12.50 1.11
N GLU A 266 -16.18 -11.90 -0.08
CA GLU A 266 -15.80 -12.52 -1.36
C GLU A 266 -14.28 -12.58 -1.54
N ILE A 267 -13.58 -11.50 -1.17
CA ILE A 267 -12.11 -11.41 -1.15
C ILE A 267 -11.54 -12.53 -0.28
N MET A 268 -12.14 -12.78 0.88
CA MET A 268 -11.69 -13.83 1.80
C MET A 268 -11.76 -15.25 1.20
N ARG A 269 -12.60 -15.48 0.18
CA ARG A 269 -12.72 -16.80 -0.50
C ARG A 269 -11.60 -17.04 -1.50
N THR A 270 -11.03 -15.98 -2.06
CA THR A 270 -10.07 -16.08 -3.17
C THR A 270 -8.62 -16.15 -2.68
N ILE A 271 -8.36 -15.78 -1.42
CA ILE A 271 -7.01 -15.70 -0.82
C ILE A 271 -6.71 -16.79 0.22
N THR A 272 -7.36 -17.96 0.14
CA THR A 272 -7.25 -19.02 1.18
C THR A 272 -5.84 -19.58 1.42
N SER A 273 -4.90 -19.37 0.49
CA SER A 273 -3.51 -19.82 0.59
C SER A 273 -2.59 -18.93 1.43
N VAL A 274 -3.04 -17.75 1.89
CA VAL A 274 -2.20 -16.80 2.64
C VAL A 274 -1.54 -17.42 3.87
N LYS A 275 -0.28 -17.03 4.12
CA LYS A 275 0.43 -17.33 5.37
C LYS A 275 0.44 -16.15 6.33
N ARG A 276 0.37 -14.92 5.80
CA ARG A 276 0.32 -13.67 6.56
C ARG A 276 -0.85 -12.83 6.08
N LEU A 277 -1.67 -12.36 7.01
CA LEU A 277 -2.85 -11.56 6.70
C LEU A 277 -2.96 -10.39 7.68
N ASP A 278 -3.11 -9.19 7.16
CA ASP A 278 -3.45 -7.96 7.91
C ASP A 278 -4.84 -7.48 7.48
N LEU A 279 -5.72 -7.23 8.44
CA LEU A 279 -7.12 -6.89 8.19
C LEU A 279 -7.52 -5.66 9.01
N CYS A 280 -7.99 -4.64 8.32
CA CYS A 280 -8.78 -3.54 8.83
C CYS A 280 -10.02 -3.45 7.93
N LEU A 281 -11.15 -3.97 8.40
CA LEU A 281 -12.35 -4.08 7.59
C LEU A 281 -13.46 -3.29 8.27
N SER A 282 -13.96 -2.27 7.57
CA SER A 282 -15.15 -1.52 7.99
C SER A 282 -16.37 -2.01 7.22
N THR A 283 -17.53 -2.00 7.86
CA THR A 283 -18.80 -2.06 7.16
C THR A 283 -19.41 -0.66 7.20
N SER A 284 -19.49 -0.01 6.04
CA SER A 284 -20.09 1.33 5.92
C SER A 284 -21.40 1.42 6.70
N SER A 285 -21.46 2.41 7.57
CA SER A 285 -22.58 2.75 8.44
C SER A 285 -23.57 3.73 7.79
N LYS A 286 -23.46 4.03 6.48
CA LYS A 286 -24.50 4.79 5.76
C LYS A 286 -25.72 3.90 5.46
N VAL A 287 -26.32 3.28 6.49
CA VAL A 287 -27.78 3.04 6.45
C VAL A 287 -28.40 4.36 6.87
N PRO A 288 -29.21 5.03 6.02
CA PRO A 288 -29.90 6.23 6.44
C PRO A 288 -30.74 5.87 7.65
N VAL A 289 -30.44 6.47 8.81
CA VAL A 289 -31.37 6.55 9.93
C VAL A 289 -32.49 7.46 9.45
N LEU A 290 -33.38 6.92 8.62
CA LEU A 290 -34.62 7.57 8.26
C LEU A 290 -35.42 7.68 9.56
N TYR A 291 -35.66 8.93 9.94
CA TYR A 291 -36.67 9.33 10.91
C TYR A 291 -37.97 8.58 10.64
N LEU A 292 -38.20 7.49 11.36
CA LEU A 292 -39.52 6.93 11.55
C LEU A 292 -39.87 7.08 13.02
N HIS A 293 -40.66 8.11 13.26
CA HIS A 293 -41.51 8.20 14.43
C HIS A 293 -42.22 6.84 14.67
N ALA A 294 -42.24 6.46 15.94
CA ALA A 294 -43.21 5.58 16.59
C ALA A 294 -42.98 4.04 16.51
N ILE A 295 -42.70 3.51 17.71
CA ILE A 295 -43.24 2.28 18.31
C ILE A 295 -42.59 0.95 17.88
N VAL A 296 -41.77 0.43 18.81
CA VAL A 296 -41.67 -0.98 19.24
C VAL A 296 -41.50 -2.02 18.13
N ILE A 297 -40.24 -2.44 17.92
CA ILE A 297 -39.71 -3.76 18.30
C ILE A 297 -38.18 -3.63 18.29
N ARG A 298 -37.55 -3.83 19.47
CA ARG A 298 -36.12 -4.13 19.59
C ARG A 298 -35.88 -5.51 19.01
N ILE A 299 -35.39 -5.57 17.78
CA ILE A 299 -34.64 -6.72 17.28
C ILE A 299 -33.36 -6.13 16.69
N PRO A 300 -32.18 -6.30 17.33
CA PRO A 300 -30.91 -5.93 16.72
C PRO A 300 -30.57 -7.03 15.71
N ILE A 301 -31.13 -6.93 14.50
CA ILE A 301 -30.64 -7.69 13.34
C ILE A 301 -30.16 -6.66 12.32
N ALA A 302 -29.01 -6.08 12.62
CA ALA A 302 -28.05 -5.69 11.60
C ALA A 302 -26.83 -6.60 11.82
N THR A 303 -27.00 -7.91 11.62
CA THR A 303 -25.83 -8.77 11.46
C THR A 303 -25.16 -8.33 10.16
N SER A 304 -23.96 -7.76 10.30
CA SER A 304 -23.14 -7.21 9.24
C SER A 304 -23.11 -8.12 7.99
N LEU A 305 -23.12 -7.55 6.78
CA LEU A 305 -23.03 -8.30 5.52
C LEU A 305 -21.77 -9.17 5.44
N MET A 306 -20.72 -8.75 6.14
CA MET A 306 -19.52 -9.56 6.35
C MET A 306 -19.83 -10.81 7.18
N VAL A 307 -20.60 -10.69 8.26
CA VAL A 307 -21.08 -11.82 9.06
C VAL A 307 -21.97 -12.72 8.22
N LYS A 308 -22.87 -12.19 7.39
CA LYS A 308 -23.67 -13.03 6.47
C LYS A 308 -22.79 -13.76 5.46
N SER A 309 -21.73 -13.14 4.97
CA SER A 309 -20.77 -13.75 4.03
C SER A 309 -19.86 -14.78 4.71
N LEU A 310 -19.46 -14.55 5.96
CA LEU A 310 -18.70 -15.47 6.79
C LEU A 310 -19.56 -16.62 7.36
N VAL A 311 -20.84 -16.37 7.63
CA VAL A 311 -21.87 -17.38 7.95
C VAL A 311 -22.22 -18.16 6.67
N TYR A 312 -22.18 -17.53 5.50
CA TYR A 312 -22.23 -18.27 4.24
C TYR A 312 -20.97 -19.14 4.07
N MET A 313 -19.77 -18.68 4.45
CA MET A 313 -18.58 -19.53 4.52
C MET A 313 -18.77 -20.69 5.51
N GLN A 314 -19.45 -20.46 6.63
CA GLN A 314 -19.87 -21.51 7.57
C GLN A 314 -20.81 -22.53 6.94
N ASN A 315 -21.71 -22.10 6.05
CA ASN A 315 -22.65 -22.97 5.33
C ASN A 315 -22.01 -23.68 4.12
N ALA A 316 -21.04 -23.05 3.45
CA ALA A 316 -20.32 -23.59 2.30
C ALA A 316 -19.17 -24.53 2.72
N TYR A 317 -18.58 -24.30 3.89
CA TYR A 317 -17.52 -25.11 4.49
C TYR A 317 -17.92 -25.59 5.91
N PRO A 318 -19.00 -26.39 6.04
CA PRO A 318 -19.56 -26.80 7.33
C PRO A 318 -18.63 -27.70 8.17
N SER A 319 -17.49 -28.13 7.63
CA SER A 319 -16.52 -28.99 8.30
C SER A 319 -15.05 -28.58 8.04
N GLY A 320 -14.79 -27.41 7.46
CA GLY A 320 -13.48 -27.08 6.88
C GLY A 320 -12.80 -25.84 7.46
N SER A 321 -11.50 -25.94 7.69
CA SER A 321 -10.59 -24.80 7.86
C SER A 321 -10.41 -24.08 6.52
N VAL A 322 -10.74 -22.79 6.46
CA VAL A 322 -10.61 -21.98 5.23
C VAL A 322 -9.16 -21.54 5.06
N PHE A 323 -8.55 -21.04 6.13
CA PHE A 323 -7.19 -20.49 6.15
C PHE A 323 -6.20 -21.53 6.68
N CYS A 324 -6.10 -22.66 5.98
CA CYS A 324 -5.26 -23.81 6.38
C CYS A 324 -3.75 -23.50 6.44
N CYS A 325 -3.31 -22.43 5.78
CA CYS A 325 -1.92 -22.00 5.68
C CYS A 325 -1.59 -20.79 6.57
N LEU A 326 -2.59 -20.13 7.16
CA LEU A 326 -2.41 -18.88 7.88
C LEU A 326 -1.64 -19.12 9.18
N ALA A 327 -0.46 -18.50 9.27
CA ALA A 327 0.43 -18.60 10.43
C ALA A 327 0.49 -17.27 11.20
N HIS A 328 0.33 -16.13 10.52
CA HIS A 328 0.37 -14.81 11.14
C HIS A 328 -0.87 -14.00 10.75
N LEU A 329 -1.59 -13.52 11.75
CA LEU A 329 -2.79 -12.72 11.60
C LEU A 329 -2.62 -11.40 12.35
N LYS A 330 -2.96 -10.30 11.69
CA LYS A 330 -3.02 -8.95 12.24
C LYS A 330 -4.42 -8.40 12.01
N ILE A 331 -5.06 -7.87 13.05
CA ILE A 331 -6.43 -7.35 13.00
C ILE A 331 -6.44 -5.93 13.58
N CYS A 332 -7.09 -5.00 12.87
CA CYS A 332 -7.42 -3.68 13.38
C CYS A 332 -8.57 -3.76 14.38
N THR A 333 -8.41 -3.11 15.53
CA THR A 333 -9.45 -3.00 16.57
C THR A 333 -10.25 -1.71 16.48
N CYS A 334 -10.17 -1.00 15.35
CA CYS A 334 -10.77 0.32 15.13
C CYS A 334 -12.28 0.29 14.83
N GLN A 335 -12.82 -0.85 14.38
CA GLN A 335 -14.22 -1.00 13.93
C GLN A 335 -15.03 -1.82 14.92
N THR A 336 -16.34 -1.62 15.02
CA THR A 336 -17.19 -2.29 16.02
C THR A 336 -17.23 -3.81 15.87
N GLU A 337 -17.05 -4.34 14.66
CA GLU A 337 -17.16 -5.76 14.35
C GLU A 337 -15.84 -6.53 14.56
N TRP A 338 -14.77 -5.88 15.05
CA TRP A 338 -13.45 -6.49 15.16
C TRP A 338 -13.44 -7.78 15.99
N LEU A 339 -14.30 -7.89 17.01
CA LEU A 339 -14.47 -9.10 17.83
C LEU A 339 -15.03 -10.27 17.02
N GLU A 340 -16.04 -10.01 16.19
CA GLU A 340 -16.65 -11.02 15.34
C GLU A 340 -15.66 -11.49 14.28
N LEU A 341 -14.91 -10.56 13.70
CA LEU A 341 -13.82 -10.86 12.77
C LEU A 341 -12.74 -11.72 13.43
N LEU A 342 -12.27 -11.32 14.61
CA LEU A 342 -11.29 -12.08 15.39
C LEU A 342 -11.76 -13.52 15.61
N MET A 343 -12.99 -13.70 16.11
CA MET A 343 -13.52 -15.03 16.39
C MET A 343 -13.68 -15.88 15.15
N CYS A 344 -14.11 -15.28 14.02
CA CYS A 344 -14.17 -15.97 12.74
C CYS A 344 -12.77 -16.43 12.30
N MET A 345 -11.78 -15.53 12.33
CA MET A 345 -10.43 -15.86 11.89
C MET A 345 -9.77 -16.92 12.76
N LEU A 346 -9.94 -16.87 14.09
CA LEU A 346 -9.45 -17.92 14.99
C LEU A 346 -10.07 -19.28 14.66
N ARG A 347 -11.37 -19.31 14.37
CA ARG A 347 -12.10 -20.55 14.04
C ARG A 347 -11.63 -21.18 12.72
N TYR A 348 -11.31 -20.37 11.71
CA TYR A 348 -10.99 -20.87 10.38
C TYR A 348 -9.48 -21.04 10.10
N SER A 349 -8.63 -20.72 11.07
CA SER A 349 -7.16 -20.71 10.91
C SER A 349 -6.47 -21.67 11.87
N PRO A 350 -6.58 -23.00 11.68
CA PRO A 350 -6.16 -24.02 12.65
C PRO A 350 -4.65 -24.04 12.93
N LYS A 351 -3.82 -23.45 12.06
CA LYS A 351 -2.36 -23.40 12.18
C LYS A 351 -1.85 -22.01 12.59
N LEU A 352 -2.73 -21.14 13.09
CA LEU A 352 -2.34 -19.78 13.46
C LEU A 352 -1.33 -19.83 14.62
N GLN A 353 -0.16 -19.23 14.40
CA GLN A 353 0.95 -19.19 15.38
C GLN A 353 1.07 -17.82 16.05
N SER A 354 0.77 -16.75 15.31
CA SER A 354 0.93 -15.37 15.79
C SER A 354 -0.33 -14.58 15.53
N LEU A 355 -0.88 -13.99 16.60
CA LEU A 355 -1.97 -13.03 16.54
C LEU A 355 -1.48 -11.66 16.98
N ARG A 356 -1.74 -10.64 16.15
CA ARG A 356 -1.49 -9.24 16.47
C ARG A 356 -2.77 -8.43 16.41
N LEU A 357 -3.06 -7.69 17.47
CA LEU A 357 -4.18 -6.75 17.54
C LEU A 357 -3.60 -5.34 17.62
N LYS A 358 -4.05 -4.44 16.76
CA LYS A 358 -3.55 -3.06 16.77
C LYS A 358 -4.62 -2.10 16.26
N GLN A 359 -4.85 -1.01 16.97
CA GLN A 359 -5.65 0.09 16.44
C GLN A 359 -4.78 0.98 15.53
N TYR A 360 -5.19 1.18 14.27
CA TYR A 360 -4.55 2.14 13.35
C TYR A 360 -5.28 3.47 13.25
N HIS A 361 -6.62 3.42 13.32
CA HIS A 361 -7.49 4.56 13.13
C HIS A 361 -8.10 5.05 14.44
N GLU A 362 -8.39 6.35 14.50
CA GLU A 362 -9.15 6.90 15.63
C GLU A 362 -10.57 6.33 15.63
N ILE A 363 -11.05 5.93 16.81
CA ILE A 363 -12.43 5.46 16.97
C ILE A 363 -13.32 6.69 17.10
N GLU A 364 -14.34 6.80 16.24
CA GLU A 364 -15.36 7.84 16.41
C GLU A 364 -16.05 7.69 17.77
N ALA A 365 -16.13 8.79 18.53
CA ALA A 365 -16.67 8.79 19.89
C ALA A 365 -18.14 8.31 19.99
N CYS A 366 -18.87 8.28 18.87
CA CYS A 366 -20.26 7.86 18.78
C CYS A 366 -20.46 6.35 18.55
N ASN A 367 -19.40 5.60 18.21
CA ASN A 367 -19.55 4.18 17.92
C ASN A 367 -19.70 3.37 19.21
N PRO A 368 -20.75 2.53 19.33
CA PRO A 368 -20.95 1.71 20.51
C PRO A 368 -19.79 0.72 20.62
N ARG A 369 -19.21 0.58 21.80
CA ARG A 369 -18.18 -0.44 22.04
C ARG A 369 -18.77 -1.83 21.82
N PRO A 370 -18.01 -2.76 21.22
CA PRO A 370 -18.52 -4.09 20.99
C PRO A 370 -18.63 -4.85 22.31
N CYS A 371 -19.72 -5.59 22.47
CA CYS A 371 -19.92 -6.46 23.60
C CYS A 371 -19.22 -7.80 23.35
N TRP A 372 -18.33 -8.19 24.26
CA TRP A 372 -17.78 -9.54 24.23
C TRP A 372 -18.88 -10.58 24.46
N THR A 373 -18.88 -11.61 23.63
CA THR A 373 -19.69 -12.81 23.82
C THR A 373 -18.77 -14.02 23.76
N GLU A 374 -18.68 -14.75 24.87
CA GLU A 374 -17.81 -15.91 24.93
C GLU A 374 -18.26 -16.97 23.93
N PRO A 375 -17.35 -17.51 23.09
CA PRO A 375 -17.71 -18.54 22.12
C PRO A 375 -18.08 -19.86 22.80
N ASN A 376 -19.05 -20.57 22.22
CA ASN A 376 -19.49 -21.88 22.71
C ASN A 376 -18.40 -22.97 22.64
N SER A 377 -17.36 -22.77 21.83
CA SER A 377 -16.25 -23.70 21.64
C SER A 377 -14.94 -22.95 21.49
N VAL A 378 -13.87 -23.49 22.08
CA VAL A 378 -12.52 -22.95 21.92
C VAL A 378 -12.01 -23.26 20.50
N PRO A 379 -11.55 -22.25 19.73
CA PRO A 379 -10.93 -22.48 18.43
C PRO A 379 -9.69 -23.39 18.49
N ASP A 380 -9.55 -24.28 17.52
CA ASP A 380 -8.48 -25.29 17.47
C ASP A 380 -7.07 -24.67 17.54
N CYS A 381 -6.87 -23.50 16.92
CA CYS A 381 -5.58 -22.82 16.90
C CYS A 381 -5.12 -22.37 18.29
N LEU A 382 -6.03 -21.97 19.18
CA LEU A 382 -5.66 -21.63 20.55
C LEU A 382 -5.11 -22.87 21.27
N VAL A 383 -5.74 -24.01 21.05
CA VAL A 383 -5.36 -25.25 21.73
C VAL A 383 -4.08 -25.85 21.16
N SER A 384 -3.81 -25.68 19.86
CA SER A 384 -2.83 -26.50 19.13
C SER A 384 -1.64 -25.76 18.53
N SER A 385 -1.72 -24.45 18.29
CA SER A 385 -0.71 -23.75 17.49
C SER A 385 -0.37 -22.33 17.90
N LEU A 386 -1.24 -21.60 18.62
CA LEU A 386 -0.99 -20.20 18.92
C LEU A 386 0.16 -20.05 19.92
N GLU A 387 1.26 -19.45 19.46
CA GLU A 387 2.52 -19.27 20.19
C GLU A 387 2.70 -17.83 20.68
N ALA A 388 2.20 -16.84 19.92
CA ALA A 388 2.39 -15.42 20.23
C ALA A 388 1.11 -14.59 20.12
N LEU A 389 0.87 -13.76 21.13
CA LEU A 389 -0.12 -12.67 21.13
C LEU A 389 0.60 -11.33 21.30
N GLU A 390 0.39 -10.40 20.38
CA GLU A 390 0.83 -9.01 20.50
C GLU A 390 -0.38 -8.08 20.44
N TRP A 391 -0.54 -7.21 21.44
CA TRP A 391 -1.60 -6.20 21.45
C TRP A 391 -0.98 -4.81 21.53
N VAL A 392 -1.20 -3.99 20.51
CA VAL A 392 -0.71 -2.61 20.43
C VAL A 392 -1.86 -1.64 20.62
N GLY A 393 -1.72 -0.71 21.57
CA GLY A 393 -2.74 0.31 21.85
C GLY A 393 -3.81 -0.14 22.85
N TYR A 394 -3.49 -1.10 23.72
CA TYR A 394 -4.42 -1.65 24.71
C TYR A 394 -4.90 -0.58 25.71
N GLU A 395 -6.21 -0.37 25.78
CA GLU A 395 -6.84 0.63 26.65
C GLU A 395 -7.23 0.09 28.03
N GLY A 396 -7.40 -1.23 28.13
CA GLY A 396 -7.89 -1.92 29.31
C GLY A 396 -9.40 -1.80 29.46
N THR A 397 -10.14 -1.85 28.36
CA THR A 397 -11.60 -1.90 28.39
C THR A 397 -12.10 -3.28 28.82
N GLU A 398 -13.36 -3.41 29.22
CA GLU A 398 -13.88 -4.69 29.72
C GLU A 398 -13.85 -5.76 28.62
N GLU A 399 -14.25 -5.42 27.40
CA GLU A 399 -14.18 -6.32 26.25
C GLU A 399 -12.74 -6.74 25.91
N GLU A 400 -11.77 -5.83 25.98
CA GLU A 400 -10.37 -6.14 25.77
C GLU A 400 -9.82 -7.09 26.84
N LYS A 401 -10.18 -6.86 28.10
CA LYS A 401 -9.83 -7.75 29.23
C LYS A 401 -10.40 -9.14 29.04
N GLU A 402 -11.67 -9.26 28.62
CA GLU A 402 -12.31 -10.55 28.38
C GLU A 402 -11.64 -11.33 27.24
N VAL A 403 -11.25 -10.66 26.15
CA VAL A 403 -10.50 -11.28 25.04
C VAL A 403 -9.16 -11.82 25.52
N VAL A 404 -8.37 -11.02 26.25
CA VAL A 404 -7.07 -11.46 26.77
C VAL A 404 -7.26 -12.63 27.74
N ALA A 405 -8.20 -12.54 28.67
CA ALA A 405 -8.51 -13.61 29.62
C ALA A 405 -8.91 -14.91 28.90
N PHE A 406 -9.75 -14.81 27.87
CA PHE A 406 -10.17 -15.94 27.06
C PHE A 406 -9.00 -16.60 26.32
N ILE A 407 -8.11 -15.82 25.70
CA ILE A 407 -6.94 -16.37 25.00
C ILE A 407 -5.98 -17.01 25.99
N LEU A 408 -5.65 -16.35 27.11
CA LEU A 408 -4.72 -16.87 28.12
C LEU A 408 -5.20 -18.19 28.74
N ARG A 409 -6.51 -18.31 29.04
CA ARG A 409 -7.07 -19.53 29.65
C ARG A 409 -7.26 -20.67 28.66
N SER A 410 -7.35 -20.35 27.37
CA SER A 410 -7.61 -21.31 26.29
C SER A 410 -6.33 -21.80 25.61
N ALA A 411 -5.33 -20.94 25.48
CA ALA A 411 -4.18 -21.17 24.62
C ALA A 411 -3.09 -22.01 25.30
N LYS A 412 -2.88 -23.24 24.83
CA LYS A 412 -1.95 -24.20 25.46
C LYS A 412 -0.50 -24.03 25.02
N CYS A 413 -0.30 -23.60 23.78
CA CYS A 413 1.03 -23.44 23.17
C CYS A 413 1.58 -22.02 23.30
N LEU A 414 0.87 -21.13 24.00
CA LEU A 414 1.23 -19.71 24.06
C LEU A 414 2.56 -19.53 24.81
N GLU A 415 3.55 -18.97 24.12
CA GLU A 415 4.91 -18.75 24.64
C GLU A 415 5.14 -17.28 25.00
N ARG A 416 4.55 -16.36 24.24
CA ARG A 416 4.77 -14.93 24.40
C ARG A 416 3.48 -14.13 24.29
N VAL A 417 3.25 -13.29 25.29
CA VAL A 417 2.21 -12.26 25.28
C VAL A 417 2.88 -10.92 25.47
N THR A 418 2.67 -10.00 24.53
CA THR A 418 3.19 -8.64 24.60
C THR A 418 2.03 -7.66 24.50
N ILE A 419 1.87 -6.79 25.51
CA ILE A 419 0.83 -5.77 25.51
C ILE A 419 1.48 -4.39 25.63
N TYR A 420 1.18 -3.52 24.68
CA TYR A 420 1.58 -2.12 24.66
C TYR A 420 0.36 -1.26 24.97
N SER A 421 0.38 -0.55 26.08
CA SER A 421 -0.75 0.30 26.46
C SER A 421 -0.80 1.59 25.63
N SER A 422 -2.02 2.02 25.26
CA SER A 422 -2.25 3.35 24.68
C SER A 422 -2.17 4.49 25.73
N SER A 423 -2.25 4.16 27.02
CA SER A 423 -2.23 5.15 28.09
C SER A 423 -0.83 5.75 28.30
N LYS A 424 -0.78 7.08 28.43
CA LYS A 424 0.43 7.81 28.86
C LYS A 424 0.58 7.90 30.38
N ASP A 425 -0.43 7.49 31.15
CA ASP A 425 -0.44 7.57 32.61
C ASP A 425 0.26 6.34 33.23
N PRO A 426 1.40 6.50 33.93
CA PRO A 426 2.10 5.40 34.58
C PRO A 426 1.26 4.67 35.64
N CYS A 427 0.35 5.36 36.33
CA CYS A 427 -0.51 4.74 37.34
C CYS A 427 -1.51 3.78 36.69
N LYS A 428 -2.18 4.24 35.63
CA LYS A 428 -3.09 3.40 34.83
C LYS A 428 -2.35 2.21 34.22
N LYS A 429 -1.15 2.42 33.66
CA LYS A 429 -0.31 1.31 33.16
C LYS A 429 -0.03 0.27 34.23
N LEU A 430 0.37 0.69 35.44
CA LEU A 430 0.67 -0.24 36.54
C LEU A 430 -0.55 -1.04 36.99
N GLU A 431 -1.74 -0.43 36.99
CA GLU A 431 -3.00 -1.11 37.30
C GLU A 431 -3.32 -2.19 36.26
N LEU A 432 -3.23 -1.86 34.97
CA LEU A 432 -3.43 -2.83 33.88
C LEU A 432 -2.44 -4.01 33.96
N VAL A 433 -1.16 -3.73 34.23
CA VAL A 433 -0.14 -4.78 34.43
C VAL A 433 -0.55 -5.73 35.55
N LYS A 434 -0.99 -5.20 36.69
CA LYS A 434 -1.40 -6.01 37.83
C LYS A 434 -2.59 -6.88 37.47
N GLU A 435 -3.65 -6.30 36.92
CA GLU A 435 -4.85 -7.03 36.52
C GLU A 435 -4.53 -8.19 35.57
N LEU A 436 -3.76 -7.91 34.51
CA LEU A 436 -3.37 -8.90 33.52
C LEU A 436 -2.47 -10.01 34.10
N SER A 437 -1.60 -9.68 35.06
CA SER A 437 -0.71 -10.65 35.71
C SER A 437 -1.43 -11.69 36.58
N PHE A 438 -2.64 -11.37 37.06
CA PHE A 438 -3.48 -12.27 37.85
C PHE A 438 -4.37 -13.18 36.99
N LEU A 439 -4.43 -12.98 35.67
CA LEU A 439 -5.26 -13.80 34.81
C LEU A 439 -4.75 -15.26 34.75
N PRO A 440 -5.66 -16.25 34.77
CA PRO A 440 -5.28 -17.65 34.68
C PRO A 440 -4.69 -17.94 33.30
N ARG A 441 -3.58 -18.69 33.28
CA ARG A 441 -2.87 -19.09 32.06
C ARG A 441 -2.91 -20.60 31.89
N CYS A 442 -3.25 -21.06 30.70
CA CYS A 442 -3.21 -22.48 30.36
C CYS A 442 -1.78 -22.97 30.12
N SER A 443 -1.00 -22.16 29.40
CA SER A 443 0.43 -22.43 29.13
C SER A 443 1.30 -22.03 30.33
N SER A 444 2.08 -22.98 30.83
CA SER A 444 3.05 -22.77 31.91
C SER A 444 4.36 -22.11 31.43
N SER A 445 4.64 -22.16 30.12
CA SER A 445 5.81 -21.53 29.49
C SER A 445 5.54 -20.10 29.00
N CYS A 446 4.31 -19.60 29.15
CA CYS A 446 3.91 -18.28 28.65
C CYS A 446 4.61 -17.15 29.41
N ASN A 447 5.51 -16.47 28.72
CA ASN A 447 6.12 -15.22 29.16
C ASN A 447 5.20 -14.04 28.84
N PHE A 448 4.99 -13.17 29.83
CA PHE A 448 4.13 -12.01 29.73
C PHE A 448 4.98 -10.73 29.80
N LEU A 449 4.95 -9.92 28.76
CA LEU A 449 5.64 -8.64 28.64
C LEU A 449 4.59 -7.53 28.50
N PHE A 450 4.78 -6.46 29.27
CA PHE A 450 3.92 -5.27 29.22
C PHE A 450 4.81 -4.03 29.17
N ASP A 451 4.48 -3.08 28.28
CA ASP A 451 5.21 -1.83 28.05
C ASP A 451 4.32 -0.58 28.22
#